data_AF-B7HW60-F1
#
_entry.id   AF-B7HW60-F1
#
_cell.length_a   1.000
_cell.length_b   1.000
_cell.length_c   1.000
_cell.angle_alpha   90.00
_cell.angle_beta   90.00
_cell.angle_gamma   90.00
#
_symmetry.space_group_name_H-M   'P 1'
#
loop_
_entity.id
_entity.type
_entity.pdbx_description
1 polymer ?
#
loop_
_entity_poly.entity_id
_entity_poly.type
_entity_poly.pdbx_seq_one_letter_code
_entity_poly.pdbx_strand_id
1 'polypeptide(L)' 'MYNINVMRSDVKAKLGNNEQITREDVTAAMEVAQRSQHHNDKVLYVNVKRAYSTQQEHNEE' A
#
# COMPACT_ATOMS: atom_id res chain seq x y z
N MET A 1 11.31 15.13 3.13
CA MET A 1 11.01 14.06 2.16
C MET A 1 11.00 12.74 2.92
N TYR A 2 9.89 12.01 2.95
CA TYR A 2 9.86 10.65 3.53
C TYR A 2 10.70 9.71 2.66
N ASN A 3 11.45 8.81 3.31
CA ASN A 3 12.31 7.85 2.61
C ASN A 3 11.46 6.78 1.94
N ILE A 4 11.54 6.66 0.62
CA ILE A 4 10.75 5.69 -0.18
C ILE A 4 10.96 4.24 0.30
N ASN A 5 12.13 3.93 0.86
CA ASN A 5 12.43 2.59 1.38
C ASN A 5 11.68 2.28 2.68
N VAL A 6 11.46 3.31 3.51
CA VAL A 6 10.66 3.19 4.75
C VAL A 6 9.20 3.00 4.38
N MET A 7 8.66 3.85 3.50
CA MET A 7 7.28 3.73 3.00
C MET A 7 7.02 2.35 2.35
N ARG A 8 7.97 1.85 1.54
CA ARG A 8 7.87 0.51 0.94
C ARG A 8 7.80 -0.58 2.00
N SER A 9 8.67 -0.52 3.01
CA SER A 9 8.77 -1.54 4.06
C SER A 9 7.52 -1.55 4.93
N ASP A 10 7.04 -0.37 5.32
CA ASP A 10 5.85 -0.22 6.16
C ASP A 10 4.60 -0.75 5.47
N VAL A 11 4.37 -0.33 4.22
CA VAL A 11 3.23 -0.79 3.42
C VAL A 11 3.28 -2.29 3.19
N LYS A 12 4.47 -2.84 2.91
CA LYS A 12 4.65 -4.28 2.70
C LYS A 12 4.41 -5.08 3.99
N ALA A 13 4.86 -4.58 5.13
CA ALA A 13 4.63 -5.21 6.44
C ALA A 13 3.14 -5.23 6.77
N LYS A 14 2.45 -4.09 6.64
CA LYS A 14 1.00 -3.99 6.87
C LYS A 14 0.20 -4.95 6.00
N LEU A 15 0.53 -5.00 4.70
CA LEU A 15 -0.12 -5.91 3.77
C LEU A 15 0.16 -7.38 4.12
N GLY A 16 1.37 -7.72 4.55
CA GLY A 16 1.75 -9.09 4.94
C GLY A 16 1.16 -9.55 6.28
N ASN A 17 0.95 -8.61 7.19
CA ASN A 17 0.38 -8.87 8.52
C ASN A 17 -1.15 -8.85 8.54
N ASN A 18 -1.80 -8.63 7.40
CA ASN A 18 -3.25 -8.37 7.31
C ASN A 18 -3.72 -7.25 8.26
N GLU A 19 -2.88 -6.24 8.46
CA GLU A 19 -3.25 -5.06 9.23
C GLU A 19 -4.27 -4.21 8.46
N GLN A 20 -4.96 -3.33 9.19
CA GLN A 20 -5.86 -2.37 8.57
C GLN A 20 -5.07 -1.48 7.60
N ILE A 21 -5.47 -1.49 6.34
CA ILE A 21 -4.91 -0.64 5.30
C ILE A 21 -5.69 0.65 5.35
N THR A 22 -4.97 1.76 5.48
CA THR A 22 -5.56 3.09 5.49
C THR A 22 -5.40 3.78 4.14
N ARG A 23 -6.11 4.90 3.95
CA ARG A 23 -5.91 5.75 2.78
C ARG A 23 -4.47 6.29 2.67
N GLU A 24 -3.81 6.48 3.81
CA GLU A 24 -2.40 6.91 3.86
C GLU A 24 -1.49 5.82 3.30
N ASP A 25 -1.75 4.55 3.62
CA ASP A 25 -0.98 3.41 3.10
C ASP A 25 -1.13 3.26 1.58
N VAL A 26 -2.33 3.50 1.04
CA VAL A 26 -2.56 3.55 -0.41
C VAL A 26 -1.75 4.68 -1.05
N THR A 27 -1.73 5.85 -0.42
CA THR A 27 -0.98 7.02 -0.91
C THR A 27 0.53 6.76 -0.86
N ALA A 28 1.02 6.17 0.22
CA ALA A 28 2.42 5.77 0.37
C ALA A 28 2.83 4.74 -0.69
N ALA A 29 2.00 3.73 -0.93
CA ALA A 29 2.24 2.74 -1.97
C ALA A 29 2.26 3.37 -3.38
N MET A 30 1.39 4.35 -3.62
CA MET A 30 1.38 5.12 -4.88
C MET A 30 2.68 5.92 -5.06
N GLU A 31 3.15 6.62 -4.02
CA GLU A 31 4.41 7.37 -4.07
C GLU A 31 5.60 6.44 -4.35
N VAL A 32 5.64 5.26 -3.71
CA VAL A 32 6.68 4.25 -3.94
C VAL A 32 6.63 3.74 -5.38
N ALA A 33 5.45 3.44 -5.91
CA ALA A 33 5.28 2.97 -7.29
C ALA A 33 5.63 4.02 -8.36
N GLN A 34 5.38 5.31 -8.08
CA GLN A 34 5.71 6.41 -8.98
C GLN A 34 7.20 6.75 -8.99
N ARG A 35 7.84 6.72 -7.82
CA ARG A 35 9.27 7.07 -7.68
C ARG A 35 10.21 5.90 -7.98
N SER A 36 9.72 4.67 -7.93
CA SER A 36 10.51 3.47 -8.19
C SER A 36 10.49 3.06 -9.66
N GLN A 37 11.62 2.55 -10.14
CA GLN A 37 11.73 1.90 -11.45
C GLN A 37 11.37 0.41 -11.40
N HIS A 38 11.17 -0.16 -10.20
CA HIS A 38 10.90 -1.59 -10.04
C HIS A 38 9.42 -1.93 -10.29
N HIS A 39 9.18 -2.93 -11.13
CA HIS A 39 7.82 -3.40 -11.42
C HIS A 39 7.10 -3.92 -10.17
N ASN A 40 7.83 -4.54 -9.25
CA ASN A 40 7.29 -5.07 -8.00
C ASN A 40 6.63 -4.00 -7.12
N ASP A 41 7.10 -2.75 -7.18
CA ASP A 41 6.51 -1.65 -6.42
C ASP A 41 5.15 -1.21 -7.00
N LYS A 42 4.98 -1.34 -8.33
CA LYS A 42 3.69 -1.13 -8.98
C LYS A 42 2.68 -2.22 -8.60
N VAL A 43 3.14 -3.47 -8.53
CA VAL A 43 2.34 -4.59 -8.04
C VAL A 43 1.94 -4.39 -6.58
N LEU A 44 2.87 -3.92 -5.74
CA LEU A 44 2.60 -3.58 -4.34
C LEU A 44 1.47 -2.55 -4.23
N TYR A 45 1.51 -1.48 -5.00
CA TYR A 45 0.42 -0.48 -5.03
C TYR A 45 -0.93 -1.09 -5.39
N VAL A 46 -1.00 -1.95 -6.42
CA VAL A 46 -2.26 -2.60 -6.82
C VAL A 46 -2.80 -3.48 -5.70
N ASN A 47 -1.94 -4.25 -5.02
CA ASN A 47 -2.35 -5.11 -3.92
C ASN A 47 -2.87 -4.31 -2.72
N VAL A 48 -2.19 -3.22 -2.37
CA VAL A 48 -2.60 -2.33 -1.27
C VAL A 48 -3.92 -1.66 -1.58
N LYS A 49 -4.10 -1.17 -2.82
CA LYS A 49 -5.37 -0.59 -3.27
C LYS A 49 -6.51 -1.62 -3.19
N ARG A 50 -6.27 -2.85 -3.62
CA ARG A 50 -7.26 -3.94 -3.54
C ARG A 50 -7.63 -4.24 -2.09
N ALA A 51 -6.64 -4.39 -1.21
CA ALA A 51 -6.87 -4.65 0.21
C ALA A 51 -7.68 -3.53 0.86
N TYR A 52 -7.38 -2.26 0.54
CA TYR A 52 -8.15 -1.11 1.01
C TYR A 52 -9.62 -1.17 0.54
N SER A 53 -9.86 -1.42 -0.75
CA SER A 53 -11.23 -1.52 -1.29
C SER A 53 -12.02 -2.64 -0.64
N THR A 54 -11.44 -3.83 -0.50
CA THR A 54 -12.09 -4.96 0.18
C THR A 54 -12.41 -4.64 1.65
N GLN A 55 -11.53 -3.92 2.36
CA GLN A 55 -11.80 -3.47 3.72
C GLN A 55 -12.94 -2.44 3.81
N GLN A 56 -13.13 -1.59 2.79
CA GLN A 56 -14.25 -0.66 2.75
C GLN A 56 -15.57 -1.39 2.48
N GLU A 57 -15.58 -2.33 1.53
CA GLU A 57 -16.77 -3.15 1.22
C GLU A 57 -17.24 -3.96 2.44
N HIS A 58 -16.32 -4.51 3.23
CA HIS A 58 -16.65 -5.26 4.45
C HIS A 58 -17.12 -4.40 5.63
N ASN A 59 -16.85 -3.09 5.62
CA ASN A 59 -17.27 -2.19 6.69
C ASN A 59 -18.63 -1.52 6.41
N GLU A 60 -19.22 -1.76 5.23
CA GLU A 60 -20.54 -1.25 4.83
C GLU A 60 -21.69 -2.27 5.03
N GLU A 61 -21.42 -3.45 5.59
CA GLU A 61 -22.40 -4.45 6.06
C GLU A 61 -22.68 -4.35 7.56
#